data_AF-A0A7X6TTV0-F1
#
_entry.id   AF-A0A7X6TTV0-F1
#
_cell.length_a   1.000
_cell.length_b   1.000
_cell.length_c   1.000
_cell.angle_alpha   90.00
_cell.angle_beta   90.00
_cell.angle_gamma   90.00
#
_symmetry.space_group_name_H-M   'P 1'
#
loop_
_entity.id
_entity.type
_entity.pdbx_description
1 polymer ?
#
loop_
_entity_poly.entity_id
_entity_poly.type
_entity_poly.pdbx_seq_one_letter_code
_entity_poly.pdbx_strand_id
1 'polypeptide(L)'
;MGFEFGLLQLLVSFVGVGIGVIFGALPGMTATMAIAIFLPLTYAYDLHTSLYLLLGLYVGGISGGLVPAILINIPGTPSSVTTGFDGHPMAKRGEGVRALRIGITVSLLGGLFSLVILALFTPVLAGLAIKFSAIEKFLIILYAMT
;
A
#
# COMPACT_ATOMS: atom_id res chain seq x y z
N MET A 1 -21.39 -11.47 -2.29
CA MET A 1 -20.54 -10.43 -1.67
C MET A 1 -21.04 -9.09 -2.13
N GLY A 2 -21.94 -8.46 -1.36
CA GLY A 2 -22.35 -7.08 -1.63
C GLY A 2 -21.26 -6.14 -1.15
N PHE A 3 -20.88 -5.14 -1.94
CA PHE A 3 -20.11 -4.01 -1.43
C PHE A 3 -21.03 -3.20 -0.52
N GLU A 4 -21.06 -3.53 0.77
CA GLU A 4 -21.69 -2.66 1.75
C GLU A 4 -20.79 -1.47 2.00
N PHE A 5 -20.98 -0.40 1.23
CA PHE A 5 -20.42 0.91 1.50
C PHE A 5 -21.16 1.54 2.68
N GLY A 6 -20.88 1.05 3.89
CA GLY A 6 -21.36 1.69 5.10
C GLY A 6 -20.50 2.90 5.49
N LEU A 7 -21.11 3.85 6.19
CA LEU A 7 -20.43 5.05 6.68
C LEU A 7 -19.24 4.70 7.60
N LEU A 8 -19.38 3.64 8.40
CA LEU A 8 -18.34 3.17 9.30
C LEU A 8 -17.09 2.70 8.54
N GLN A 9 -17.26 1.88 7.50
CA GLN A 9 -16.13 1.37 6.69
C GLN A 9 -15.39 2.51 6.00
N LEU A 10 -16.11 3.51 5.51
CA LEU A 10 -15.51 4.69 4.88
C LEU A 10 -14.69 5.50 5.89
N LEU A 11 -15.23 5.74 7.09
CA LEU A 11 -14.53 6.46 8.16
C LEU A 11 -13.28 5.69 8.62
N VAL A 12 -13.41 4.38 8.84
CA VAL A 12 -12.30 3.51 9.24
C VAL A 12 -11.22 3.48 8.16
N SER A 13 -11.59 3.40 6.89
CA SER A 13 -10.63 3.47 5.78
C SER A 13 -9.93 4.83 5.73
N PHE A 14 -10.66 5.93 5.93
CA PHE A 14 -10.08 7.27 5.96
C PHE A 14 -9.06 7.44 7.11
N VAL A 15 -9.40 6.95 8.30
CA VAL A 15 -8.48 6.90 9.44
C VAL A 15 -7.27 6.03 9.13
N GLY A 16 -7.49 4.85 8.53
CA GLY A 16 -6.42 3.95 8.10
C GLY A 16 -5.47 4.62 7.10
N VAL A 17 -5.98 5.33 6.10
CA VAL A 17 -5.16 6.09 5.15
C VAL A 17 -4.37 7.19 5.85
N GLY A 18 -5.00 7.96 6.74
CA GLY A 18 -4.32 9.02 7.48
C GLY A 18 -3.16 8.49 8.33
N ILE A 19 -3.41 7.43 9.11
CA ILE A 19 -2.37 6.77 9.89
C ILE A 19 -1.29 6.17 8.98
N GLY A 20 -1.71 5.53 7.88
CA GLY A 20 -0.80 4.96 6.88
C GLY A 20 0.15 6.02 6.33
N VAL A 21 -0.36 7.18 5.91
CA VAL A 21 0.46 8.29 5.39
C VAL A 21 1.47 8.76 6.44
N ILE A 22 1.07 8.90 7.70
CA ILE A 22 1.99 9.28 8.79
C ILE A 22 3.11 8.24 8.94
N PHE A 23 2.75 6.95 8.98
CA PHE A 23 3.73 5.87 9.08
C PHE A 23 4.65 5.83 7.86
N GLY A 24 4.12 5.99 6.65
CA GLY A 24 4.92 6.04 5.42
C GLY A 24 5.83 7.26 5.34
N ALA A 25 5.43 8.37 5.96
CA ALA A 25 6.25 9.58 6.02
C ALA A 25 7.45 9.46 6.98
N LEU A 26 7.42 8.50 7.91
CA LEU A 26 8.51 8.24 8.84
C LEU A 26 9.59 7.35 8.17
N PRO A 27 10.84 7.81 8.08
CA PRO A 27 11.91 7.02 7.47
C PRO A 27 12.14 5.73 8.27
N GLY A 28 12.20 4.60 7.56
CA GLY A 28 12.35 3.26 8.14
C GLY A 28 11.04 2.58 8.57
N MET A 29 9.90 3.27 8.55
CA MET A 29 8.59 2.67 8.82
C MET A 29 7.91 2.28 7.51
N THR A 30 7.78 0.98 7.25
CA THR A 30 7.14 0.47 6.04
C THR A 30 5.62 0.34 6.20
N ALA A 31 4.89 0.32 5.08
CA ALA A 31 3.47 -0.03 5.07
C ALA A 31 3.20 -1.41 5.70
N THR A 32 4.11 -2.36 5.52
CA THR A 32 4.02 -3.70 6.12
C THR A 32 4.13 -3.65 7.66
N MET A 33 4.98 -2.80 8.20
CA MET A 33 5.12 -2.61 9.65
C MET A 33 3.87 -1.96 10.25
N ALA A 34 3.29 -0.97 9.55
CA ALA A 34 2.02 -0.36 9.97
C ALA A 34 0.89 -1.41 10.03
N ILE A 35 0.76 -2.26 9.01
CA ILE A 35 -0.21 -3.36 9.02
C ILE A 35 0.04 -4.31 10.20
N ALA A 36 1.29 -4.72 10.44
CA ALA A 36 1.61 -5.63 11.53
C ALA A 36 1.23 -5.06 12.92
N ILE A 37 1.49 -3.77 13.15
CA ILE A 37 1.17 -3.09 14.42
C ILE A 37 -0.35 -2.99 14.62
N PHE A 38 -1.12 -2.76 13.55
CA PHE A 38 -2.56 -2.57 13.61
C PHE A 38 -3.35 -3.87 13.41
N LEU A 39 -2.68 -4.99 13.07
CA LEU A 39 -3.31 -6.30 12.92
C LEU A 39 -4.10 -6.74 14.16
N PRO A 40 -3.65 -6.54 15.41
CA PRO A 40 -4.43 -6.88 16.60
C PRO A 40 -5.78 -6.15 16.65
N LEU A 41 -5.86 -4.95 16.08
CA LEU A 41 -7.10 -4.15 16.03
C LEU A 41 -8.16 -4.80 15.14
N THR A 42 -7.77 -5.65 14.19
CA THR A 42 -8.70 -6.37 13.31
C THR A 42 -9.51 -7.44 14.04
N TYR A 43 -9.08 -7.87 15.23
CA TYR A 43 -9.86 -8.79 16.06
C TYR A 43 -11.06 -8.11 16.73
N ALA A 44 -11.07 -6.78 16.80
CA ALA A 44 -12.17 -6.00 17.37
C ALA A 44 -13.29 -5.69 16.37
N TYR A 45 -13.05 -5.90 15.07
CA TYR A 45 -13.97 -5.55 13.97
C TYR A 45 -14.41 -6.78 13.19
N ASP A 46 -15.52 -6.65 12.44
CA ASP A 46 -15.91 -7.66 11.46
C ASP A 46 -14.88 -7.72 10.31
N LEU A 47 -14.91 -8.83 9.54
CA LEU A 47 -13.96 -9.07 8.46
C LEU A 47 -13.93 -7.94 7.43
N HIS A 48 -15.09 -7.38 7.08
CA HIS A 48 -15.14 -6.31 6.08
C HIS A 48 -14.48 -5.05 6.64
N THR A 49 -14.90 -4.56 7.80
CA THR A 49 -14.34 -3.34 8.41
C THR A 49 -12.83 -3.45 8.64
N SER A 50 -12.36 -4.63 9.06
CA SER A 50 -10.93 -4.94 9.18
C SER A 50 -10.17 -4.81 7.86
N LEU A 51 -10.73 -5.30 6.76
CA LEU A 51 -10.11 -5.17 5.43
C LEU A 51 -10.02 -3.69 4.99
N TYR A 52 -11.05 -2.88 5.24
CA TYR A 52 -11.02 -1.45 4.94
C TYR A 52 -9.93 -0.70 5.72
N LEU A 53 -9.75 -1.04 7.01
CA LEU A 53 -8.68 -0.48 7.83
C LEU A 53 -7.30 -0.84 7.28
N LEU A 54 -7.04 -2.13 7.05
CA LEU A 54 -5.75 -2.63 6.60
C LEU A 54 -5.40 -2.13 5.19
N LEU A 55 -6.36 -2.09 4.28
CA LEU A 55 -6.17 -1.52 2.94
C LEU A 55 -5.90 -0.01 3.01
N GLY A 56 -6.60 0.72 3.88
CA GLY A 56 -6.34 2.13 4.12
C GLY A 56 -4.90 2.36 4.59
N LEU A 57 -4.45 1.63 5.61
CA LEU A 57 -3.08 1.67 6.11
C LEU A 57 -2.05 1.34 5.03
N TYR A 58 -2.32 0.32 4.21
CA TYR A 58 -1.44 -0.08 3.12
C TYR A 58 -1.28 1.02 2.08
N VAL A 59 -2.40 1.49 1.52
CA VAL A 59 -2.41 2.51 0.45
C VAL A 59 -1.83 3.82 0.98
N GLY A 60 -2.22 4.23 2.19
CA GLY A 60 -1.66 5.40 2.85
C GLY A 60 -0.16 5.28 3.09
N GLY A 61 0.31 4.13 3.59
CA GLY A 61 1.73 3.89 3.86
C GLY A 61 2.60 3.88 2.61
N ILE A 62 2.17 3.20 1.56
CA ILE A 62 2.89 3.18 0.29
C ILE A 62 2.92 4.57 -0.34
N SER A 63 1.80 5.31 -0.30
CA SER A 63 1.73 6.68 -0.81
C SER A 63 2.49 7.67 0.06
N GLY A 64 2.60 7.45 1.38
CA GLY A 64 3.36 8.31 2.29
C GLY A 64 4.88 8.19 2.12
N GLY A 65 5.35 7.01 1.68
CA GLY A 65 6.78 6.69 1.48
C GLY A 65 7.53 7.62 0.51
N LEU A 66 6.81 8.30 -0.39
CA LEU A 66 7.40 9.30 -1.28
C LEU A 66 7.90 10.55 -0.55
N VAL A 67 7.33 10.90 0.60
CA VAL A 67 7.72 12.09 1.37
C VAL A 67 9.17 12.00 1.84
N PRO A 68 9.60 10.96 2.60
CA PRO A 68 10.97 10.84 3.07
C PRO A 68 11.95 10.53 1.92
N ALA A 69 11.49 9.84 0.86
CA ALA A 69 12.31 9.60 -0.32
C ALA A 69 12.66 10.90 -1.06
N ILE A 70 11.68 11.79 -1.25
CA ILE A 70 11.86 13.05 -1.99
C ILE A 70 12.59 14.09 -1.15
N LEU A 71 12.16 14.33 0.09
CA LEU A 71 12.66 15.47 0.87
C LEU A 71 14.03 15.22 1.49
N ILE A 72 14.28 14.02 2.02
CA ILE A 72 15.47 13.71 2.82
C ILE A 72 16.32 12.55 2.27
N ASN A 73 15.91 11.93 1.16
CA ASN A 73 16.61 10.83 0.49
C ASN A 73 16.83 9.59 1.37
N ILE A 74 15.93 9.34 2.33
CA ILE A 74 15.94 8.15 3.18
C ILE A 74 14.65 7.37 2.89
N PRO A 75 14.62 6.55 1.83
CA PRO A 75 13.42 5.82 1.45
C PRO A 75 13.09 4.72 2.47
N GLY A 76 11.81 4.61 2.84
CA GLY A 76 11.32 3.57 3.75
C GLY A 76 11.13 2.20 3.08
N THR A 77 10.94 2.16 1.75
CA THR A 77 10.76 0.92 0.98
C THR A 77 11.74 0.84 -0.19
N PRO A 78 12.12 -0.37 -0.66
CA PRO A 78 12.96 -0.53 -1.85
C PRO A 78 12.35 0.10 -3.09
N SER A 79 11.02 0.04 -3.22
CA SER A 79 10.27 0.66 -4.32
C SER A 79 10.34 2.19 -4.34
N SER A 80 10.60 2.84 -3.20
CA SER A 80 10.68 4.30 -3.10
C SER A 80 12.09 4.84 -3.39
N VAL A 81 13.09 3.97 -3.53
CA VAL A 81 14.48 4.37 -3.84
C VAL A 81 14.54 5.09 -5.19
N THR A 82 13.82 4.57 -6.19
CA THR A 82 13.73 5.19 -7.52
C THR A 82 13.05 6.55 -7.48
N THR A 83 12.04 6.73 -6.62
CA THR A 83 11.41 8.04 -6.37
C THR A 83 12.42 9.06 -5.82
N GLY A 84 13.37 8.60 -4.99
CA GLY A 84 14.46 9.44 -4.49
C GLY A 84 15.42 9.90 -5.59
N PHE A 85 15.72 9.05 -6.58
CA PHE A 85 16.63 9.39 -7.68
C PHE A 85 16.17 10.59 -8.49
N ASP A 86 14.88 10.71 -8.76
CA ASP A 86 14.31 11.85 -9.49
C ASP A 86 13.88 12.98 -8.55
N GLY A 87 13.20 12.64 -7.46
CA GLY A 87 12.55 13.60 -6.57
C GLY A 87 13.51 14.34 -5.63
N HIS A 88 14.55 13.68 -5.14
CA HIS A 88 15.51 14.33 -4.23
C HIS A 88 16.34 15.43 -4.91
N PRO A 89 16.85 15.25 -6.16
CA PRO A 89 17.44 16.35 -6.91
C PRO A 89 16.48 17.53 -7.14
N MET A 90 15.19 17.26 -7.40
CA MET A 90 14.18 18.32 -7.50
C MET A 90 14.01 19.07 -6.17
N ALA A 91 13.95 18.35 -5.05
CA ALA A 91 13.87 18.96 -3.72
C ALA A 91 15.09 19.84 -3.41
N LYS A 92 16.30 19.39 -3.75
CA LYS A 92 17.54 20.17 -3.60
C LYS A 92 17.56 21.46 -4.42
N ARG A 93 16.85 21.52 -5.55
CA ARG A 93 16.68 22.73 -6.37
C ARG A 93 15.57 23.67 -5.86
N GLY A 94 14.97 23.38 -4.70
CA GLY A 94 13.83 24.13 -4.17
C GLY A 94 12.48 23.73 -4.78
N GLU A 95 12.45 22.73 -5.67
CA GLU A 95 11.22 22.24 -6.32
C GLU A 95 10.55 21.09 -5.55
N GLY A 96 10.80 20.95 -4.24
CA GLY A 96 10.32 19.82 -3.43
C GLY A 96 8.79 19.68 -3.45
N VAL A 97 8.05 20.79 -3.38
CA VAL A 97 6.58 20.80 -3.47
C VAL A 97 6.11 20.29 -4.84
N ARG A 98 6.82 20.65 -5.92
CA ARG A 98 6.52 20.19 -7.28
C ARG A 98 6.76 18.68 -7.40
N ALA A 99 7.88 18.20 -6.86
CA ALA A 99 8.21 16.77 -6.83
C ALA A 99 7.14 15.96 -6.08
N LEU A 100 6.71 16.43 -4.89
CA LEU A 100 5.63 15.79 -4.12
C LEU A 100 4.31 15.76 -4.89
N ARG A 101 3.91 16.86 -5.54
CA ARG A 101 2.68 16.92 -6.34
C ARG A 101 2.69 15.93 -7.49
N ILE A 102 3.81 15.84 -8.22
CA ILE A 102 3.98 14.88 -9.31
C ILE A 102 3.91 13.46 -8.75
N GLY A 103 4.66 13.16 -7.68
CA GLY A 103 4.68 11.86 -7.03
C GLY A 103 3.29 11.39 -6.62
N ILE A 104 2.54 12.22 -5.88
CA ILE A 104 1.17 11.88 -5.43
C ILE A 104 0.22 11.66 -6.60
N THR A 105 0.30 12.51 -7.64
CA THR A 105 -0.59 12.40 -8.82
C THR A 105 -0.31 11.10 -9.58
N VAL A 106 0.96 10.76 -9.79
CA VAL A 106 1.35 9.53 -10.47
C VAL A 106 1.04 8.30 -9.62
N SER A 107 1.23 8.36 -8.30
CA SER A 107 0.82 7.28 -7.39
C SER A 107 -0.68 7.03 -7.43
N LEU A 108 -1.50 8.07 -7.50
CA LEU A 108 -2.95 7.94 -7.64
C LEU A 108 -3.32 7.28 -8.97
N LEU A 109 -2.78 7.77 -10.09
CA LEU A 109 -3.05 7.23 -11.42
C LEU A 109 -2.56 5.79 -11.57
N GLY A 110 -1.35 5.50 -11.09
CA GLY A 110 -0.78 4.16 -11.07
C GLY A 110 -1.58 3.21 -10.18
N GLY A 111 -2.08 3.69 -9.04
CA GLY A 111 -2.96 2.92 -8.16
C GLY A 111 -4.28 2.57 -8.82
N LEU A 112 -4.94 3.55 -9.47
CA LEU A 112 -6.18 3.31 -10.21
C LEU A 112 -5.97 2.35 -11.40
N PHE A 113 -4.88 2.54 -12.14
CA PHE A 113 -4.53 1.67 -13.26
C PHE A 113 -4.25 0.23 -12.79
N SER A 114 -3.48 0.08 -11.72
CA SER A 114 -3.21 -1.22 -11.08
C SER A 114 -4.50 -1.89 -10.60
N LEU A 115 -5.43 -1.13 -10.02
CA LEU A 115 -6.73 -1.64 -9.58
C LEU A 115 -7.56 -2.17 -10.76
N VAL A 116 -7.57 -1.47 -11.89
CA VAL A 116 -8.28 -1.93 -13.11
C VAL A 116 -7.65 -3.22 -13.64
N ILE A 117 -6.32 -3.28 -13.75
CA ILE A 117 -5.61 -4.49 -14.18
C ILE A 117 -5.93 -5.63 -13.22
N LEU A 118 -5.80 -5.40 -11.91
CA LEU A 118 -6.06 -6.42 -10.92
C LEU A 118 -7.49 -6.94 -11.04
N ALA A 119 -8.49 -6.07 -11.16
CA ALA A 119 -9.89 -6.47 -11.33
C ALA A 119 -10.11 -7.37 -12.57
N LEU A 120 -9.43 -7.08 -13.69
CA LEU A 120 -9.52 -7.88 -14.92
C LEU A 120 -8.84 -9.25 -14.80
N PHE A 121 -7.67 -9.31 -14.16
CA PHE A 121 -6.89 -10.55 -14.05
C PHE A 121 -7.27 -11.42 -12.83
N THR A 122 -7.90 -10.84 -11.81
CA THR A 122 -8.37 -11.54 -10.60
C THR A 122 -9.16 -12.82 -10.90
N PRO A 123 -10.20 -12.83 -11.75
CA PRO A 123 -10.98 -14.05 -11.99
C PRO A 123 -10.14 -15.17 -12.65
N VAL A 124 -9.24 -14.80 -13.57
CA VAL A 124 -8.36 -15.77 -14.24
C VAL A 124 -7.38 -16.38 -13.24
N LEU A 125 -6.74 -15.53 -12.42
CA LEU A 125 -5.81 -15.97 -11.38
C LEU A 125 -6.50 -16.82 -10.32
N ALA A 126 -7.70 -16.44 -9.87
CA ALA A 126 -8.48 -17.21 -8.91
C ALA A 126 -8.86 -18.60 -9.47
N GLY A 127 -9.25 -18.66 -10.75
CA GLY A 127 -9.57 -19.92 -11.42
C GLY A 127 -8.37 -20.87 -11.54
N LEU A 128 -7.16 -20.33 -11.70
CA LEU A 128 -5.92 -21.12 -11.66
C LEU A 128 -5.56 -21.56 -10.24
N ALA A 129 -5.65 -20.64 -9.27
CA ALA A 129 -5.29 -20.89 -7.88
C ALA A 129 -6.15 -21.99 -7.23
N ILE A 130 -7.43 -22.09 -7.58
CA ILE A 130 -8.32 -23.14 -7.06
C ILE A 130 -7.93 -24.53 -7.57
N LYS A 131 -7.28 -24.63 -8.74
CA LYS A 131 -6.82 -25.91 -9.31
C LYS A 131 -5.55 -26.45 -8.65
N PHE A 132 -4.83 -25.63 -7.89
CA PHE A 132 -3.61 -26.07 -7.21
C PHE A 132 -3.92 -27.08 -6.11
N SER A 133 -3.30 -28.24 -6.23
CA SER A 133 -3.23 -29.29 -5.23
C SER A 133 -2.37 -28.87 -4.03
N ALA A 134 -2.35 -29.71 -2.99
CA ALA A 134 -1.56 -29.47 -1.79
C ALA A 134 -0.05 -29.35 -2.08
N ILE A 135 0.46 -30.11 -3.06
CA ILE A 135 1.88 -30.12 -3.43
C ILE A 135 2.29 -28.77 -4.03
N GLU A 136 1.50 -28.22 -4.94
CA GLU A 136 1.80 -26.93 -5.59
C GLU A 136 1.74 -25.79 -4.58
N LYS A 137 0.75 -25.80 -3.68
CA LYS A 137 0.66 -24.81 -2.59
C LYS A 137 1.88 -24.88 -1.66
N PHE A 138 2.32 -26.09 -1.30
CA PHE A 138 3.51 -26.28 -0.47
C PHE A 138 4.78 -25.74 -1.16
N LEU A 139 4.99 -26.08 -2.43
CA LEU A 139 6.16 -25.61 -3.19
C LEU A 139 6.20 -24.09 -3.33
N ILE A 140 5.05 -23.45 -3.57
CA ILE A 140 4.96 -21.98 -3.66
C ILE A 140 5.29 -21.33 -2.30
N ILE A 141 4.76 -21.86 -1.20
CA ILE A 141 5.07 -21.34 0.15
C ILE A 141 6.55 -21.54 0.47
N LEU A 142 7.12 -22.72 0.17
CA LEU A 142 8.54 -23.01 0.39
C LEU A 142 9.43 -22.04 -0.41
N TYR A 143 9.08 -21.79 -1.66
CA TYR A 143 9.78 -20.81 -2.51
C TYR A 143 9.67 -19.38 -1.96
N ALA A 144 8.52 -18.98 -1.41
CA ALA A 144 8.35 -17.65 -0.83
C ALA A 144 9.14 -17.44 0.48
N MET A 145 9.58 -18.50 1.14
CA MET A 145 10.38 -18.45 2.37
C MET A 145 11.89 -18.34 2.13
N THR A 146 12.35 -18.62 0.92
CA THR A 146 13.76 -18.50 0.49
C THR A 146 14.02 -17.17 -0.20
#